data_AF-A0A821QFJ7-F1
#
_entry.id   AF-A0A821QFJ7-F1
#
_cell.length_a   1.000
_cell.length_b   1.000
_cell.length_c   1.000
_cell.angle_alpha   90.00
_cell.angle_beta   90.00
_cell.angle_gamma   90.00
#
_symmetry.space_group_name_H-M   'P 1'
#
loop_
_entity.id
_entity.type
_entity.pdbx_description
1 polymer ?
#
loop_
_entity_poly.entity_id
_entity_poly.type
_entity_poly.pdbx_seq_one_letter_code
_entity_poly.pdbx_strand_id
1 'polypeptide(L)'
;MEPLQKFRFESPTNIMVVGPTSSGKTMLIKDILLHRESMFKQPPSKVVFCYAVEQPFMRDEKFSFIEFVPTLPDIETFNNTDEHTILILDDILHSLKDRTTGDALTKLFMRDMNQIMRLGSQLMPGVKPSFTEIYKWATSEPYSYLLIDLHPSTPADIVLRQNILPDEIETVIYGAESLTASRSAK
;
A
#
# COMPACT_ATOMS: atom_id res chain seq x y z
N MET A 1 9.42 -27.28 -4.17
CA MET A 1 8.55 -26.10 -3.98
C MET A 1 9.23 -24.97 -4.72
N GLU A 2 8.58 -24.40 -5.73
CA GLU A 2 9.02 -23.12 -6.33
C GLU A 2 9.12 -22.11 -5.19
N PRO A 3 10.20 -21.32 -5.07
CA PRO A 3 10.26 -20.25 -4.08
C PRO A 3 9.08 -19.32 -4.32
N LEU A 4 8.33 -19.00 -3.25
CA LEU A 4 7.22 -18.05 -3.33
C LEU A 4 7.73 -16.78 -4.00
N GLN A 5 7.14 -16.44 -5.14
CA GLN A 5 7.52 -15.24 -5.89
C GLN A 5 7.28 -14.03 -4.97
N LYS A 6 8.34 -13.23 -4.71
CA LYS A 6 8.21 -11.99 -3.95
C LYS A 6 7.16 -11.09 -4.59
N PHE A 7 6.32 -10.49 -3.75
CA PHE A 7 5.22 -9.64 -4.20
C PHE A 7 5.75 -8.46 -5.01
N ARG A 8 5.04 -8.12 -6.09
CA ARG A 8 5.29 -6.92 -6.89
C ARG A 8 3.98 -6.30 -7.32
N PHE A 9 3.86 -4.98 -7.18
CA PHE A 9 2.75 -4.21 -7.71
C PHE A 9 2.72 -4.30 -9.23
N GLU A 10 1.52 -4.52 -9.77
CA GLU A 10 1.25 -4.57 -11.20
C GLU A 10 0.56 -3.29 -11.65
N SER A 11 1.01 -2.70 -12.75
CA SER A 11 0.47 -1.45 -13.27
C SER A 11 -0.67 -1.71 -14.27
N PRO A 12 -1.71 -0.86 -14.31
CA PRO A 12 -1.96 0.25 -13.40
C PRO A 12 -2.47 -0.22 -12.02
N THR A 13 -2.03 0.43 -10.94
CA THR A 13 -2.50 0.12 -9.58
C THR A 13 -2.85 1.37 -8.79
N ASN A 14 -3.83 1.24 -7.91
CA ASN A 14 -4.17 2.22 -6.89
C ASN A 14 -3.83 1.62 -5.53
N ILE A 15 -2.98 2.31 -4.77
CA ILE A 15 -2.52 1.87 -3.46
C ILE A 15 -3.02 2.86 -2.40
N MET A 16 -3.64 2.33 -1.35
CA MET A 16 -4.11 3.12 -0.23
C MET A 16 -3.40 2.66 1.05
N VAL A 17 -2.61 3.54 1.66
CA VAL A 17 -1.90 3.27 2.92
C VAL A 17 -2.67 3.90 4.07
N VAL A 18 -3.20 3.08 4.98
CA VAL A 18 -4.08 3.54 6.07
C VAL A 18 -3.55 3.12 7.43
N GLY A 19 -3.65 4.02 8.40
CA GLY A 19 -3.19 3.83 9.77
C GLY A 19 -3.22 5.14 10.56
N PRO A 20 -3.26 5.10 11.90
CA PRO A 20 -3.27 6.30 12.73
C PRO A 20 -1.99 7.15 12.55
N THR A 21 -1.99 8.38 13.07
CA THR A 21 -0.78 9.19 13.12
C THR A 21 0.35 8.43 13.83
N SER A 22 1.57 8.55 13.31
CA SER A 22 2.76 7.86 13.83
C SER A 22 2.77 6.33 13.72
N SER A 23 1.89 5.73 12.92
CA SER A 23 1.85 4.27 12.72
C SER A 23 2.88 3.72 11.70
N GLY A 24 3.74 4.57 11.14
CA GLY A 24 4.75 4.14 10.17
C GLY A 24 4.37 4.25 8.69
N LYS A 25 3.23 4.85 8.33
CA LYS A 25 2.79 4.97 6.92
C LYS A 25 3.85 5.55 5.99
N THR A 26 4.41 6.71 6.35
CA THR A 26 5.46 7.37 5.58
C THR A 26 6.72 6.52 5.49
N MET A 27 7.03 5.71 6.51
CA MET A 27 8.14 4.76 6.48
C MET A 27 7.90 3.66 5.45
N LEU A 28 6.73 3.02 5.48
CA LEU A 28 6.36 2.00 4.51
C LEU A 28 6.39 2.54 3.07
N ILE A 29 5.87 3.75 2.84
CA ILE A 29 5.90 4.40 1.52
C ILE A 29 7.35 4.61 1.05
N LYS A 30 8.23 5.10 1.93
CA LYS A 30 9.66 5.26 1.61
C LYS A 30 10.31 3.95 1.24
N ASP A 31 10.07 2.90 2.02
CA ASP A 31 10.71 1.60 1.78
C ASP A 31 10.25 1.00 0.46
N ILE A 32 8.96 1.16 0.11
CA ILE A 32 8.44 0.79 -1.21
C ILE A 32 9.15 1.56 -2.33
N LEU A 33 9.32 2.88 -2.17
CA LEU A 33 9.94 3.74 -3.19
C LEU A 33 11.45 3.51 -3.34
N LEU A 34 12.17 3.31 -2.24
CA LEU A 34 13.59 2.94 -2.27
C LEU A 34 13.80 1.63 -3.02
N HIS A 35 12.85 0.70 -2.88
CA HIS A 35 12.87 -0.61 -3.51
C HIS A 35 12.07 -0.70 -4.81
N ARG A 36 11.71 0.43 -5.44
CA ARG A 36 10.77 0.46 -6.58
C ARG A 36 11.14 -0.49 -7.73
N GLU A 37 12.43 -0.70 -7.97
CA GLU A 37 12.95 -1.60 -9.01
C GLU A 37 12.55 -3.07 -8.78
N SER A 38 12.36 -3.44 -7.51
CA SER A 38 11.98 -4.78 -7.08
C SER A 38 10.52 -4.88 -6.64
N MET A 39 9.92 -3.77 -6.22
CA MET A 39 8.54 -3.70 -5.71
C MET A 39 7.49 -3.56 -6.79
N PHE A 40 7.85 -3.16 -8.01
CA PHE A 40 6.92 -3.01 -9.14
C PHE A 40 7.34 -3.94 -10.27
N LYS A 41 6.37 -4.56 -10.96
CA LYS A 41 6.64 -5.37 -12.16
C LYS A 41 7.26 -4.53 -13.28
N GLN A 42 6.75 -3.31 -13.44
CA GLN A 42 7.35 -2.24 -14.24
C GLN A 42 7.75 -1.12 -13.27
N PRO A 43 9.04 -0.89 -13.01
CA PRO A 43 9.48 0.20 -12.15
C PRO A 43 8.96 1.56 -12.67
N PRO A 44 8.45 2.45 -11.80
CA PRO A 44 8.09 3.81 -12.22
C PRO A 44 9.35 4.58 -12.60
N SER A 45 9.34 5.19 -13.79
CA SER A 45 10.41 6.08 -14.27
C SER A 45 10.30 7.47 -13.65
N LYS A 46 9.09 7.85 -13.22
CA LYS A 46 8.81 9.12 -12.55
C LYS A 46 8.00 8.90 -11.27
N VAL A 47 8.38 9.59 -10.21
CA VAL A 47 7.66 9.59 -8.92
C VAL A 47 7.34 11.03 -8.56
N VAL A 48 6.06 11.35 -8.39
CA VAL A 48 5.63 12.66 -7.88
C VAL A 48 5.01 12.47 -6.51
N PHE A 49 5.57 13.16 -5.52
CA PHE A 49 5.16 13.06 -4.12
C PHE A 49 4.59 14.40 -3.66
N CYS A 50 3.26 14.45 -3.57
CA CYS A 50 2.53 15.60 -3.07
C CYS A 50 2.39 15.53 -1.55
N TYR A 51 2.81 16.57 -0.83
CA TYR A 51 2.83 16.58 0.63
C TYR A 51 2.32 17.90 1.23
N ALA A 52 1.77 17.85 2.45
CA ALA A 52 1.39 19.05 3.20
C ALA A 52 2.50 19.59 4.10
N VAL A 53 3.35 18.70 4.64
CA VAL A 53 4.43 19.04 5.58
C VAL A 53 5.73 18.39 5.11
N GLU A 54 6.79 19.19 4.94
CA GLU A 54 8.09 18.71 4.50
C GLU A 54 8.70 17.75 5.55
N GLN A 55 9.23 16.63 5.09
CA GLN A 55 9.81 15.59 5.95
C GLN A 55 11.33 15.49 5.72
N PRO A 56 12.14 15.18 6.76
CA PRO A 56 13.61 15.20 6.64
C PRO A 56 14.19 14.35 5.50
N PHE A 57 13.55 13.22 5.16
CA PHE A 57 14.03 12.32 4.10
C PHE A 57 13.93 12.90 2.69
N MET A 58 13.07 13.91 2.49
CA MET A 58 12.87 14.52 1.18
C MET A 58 14.16 15.19 0.69
N ARG A 59 15.11 15.43 1.61
CA ARG A 59 16.43 16.02 1.34
C ARG A 59 17.54 14.98 1.19
N ASP A 60 17.24 13.69 1.39
CA ASP A 60 18.24 12.62 1.23
C ASP A 60 18.42 12.31 -0.26
N GLU A 61 19.68 12.28 -0.71
CA GLU A 61 20.07 12.06 -2.11
C GLU A 61 19.53 10.75 -2.68
N LYS A 62 19.27 9.75 -1.83
CA LYS A 62 18.63 8.49 -2.23
C LYS A 62 17.25 8.70 -2.86
N PHE A 63 16.56 9.79 -2.54
CA PHE A 63 15.23 10.14 -3.05
C PHE A 63 15.27 11.21 -4.15
N SER A 64 16.42 11.50 -4.73
CA SER A 64 16.59 12.46 -5.83
C SER A 64 15.77 12.16 -7.09
N PHE A 65 15.28 10.91 -7.24
CA PHE A 65 14.38 10.51 -8.32
C PHE A 65 12.92 10.92 -8.10
N ILE A 66 12.60 11.53 -6.95
CA ILE A 66 11.26 11.96 -6.57
C ILE A 66 11.10 13.46 -6.78
N GLU A 67 10.05 13.84 -7.49
CA GLU A 67 9.58 15.22 -7.57
C GLU A 67 8.68 15.52 -6.37
N PHE A 68 9.19 16.26 -5.38
CA PHE A 68 8.46 16.65 -4.19
C PHE A 68 7.66 17.93 -4.42
N VAL A 69 6.33 17.86 -4.30
CA VAL A 69 5.40 18.96 -4.58
C VAL A 69 4.61 19.32 -3.31
N PRO A 70 4.69 20.54 -2.76
CA PRO A 70 4.00 20.92 -1.52
C PRO A 70 2.49 21.23 -1.73
N THR A 71 1.92 20.81 -2.85
CA THR A 71 0.55 21.09 -3.28
C THR A 71 -0.01 19.89 -4.04
N LEU A 72 -1.33 19.90 -4.25
CA LEU A 72 -1.92 18.94 -5.17
C LEU A 72 -1.35 19.14 -6.58
N PRO A 73 -1.25 18.03 -7.33
CA PRO A 73 -0.82 18.11 -8.71
C PRO A 73 -1.87 18.81 -9.55
N ASP A 74 -1.42 19.55 -10.56
CA ASP A 74 -2.29 19.92 -11.67
C ASP A 74 -2.54 18.68 -12.54
N ILE A 75 -3.80 18.23 -12.60
CA ILE A 75 -4.21 17.00 -13.30
C ILE A 75 -3.81 17.06 -14.78
N GLU A 76 -3.85 18.25 -15.40
CA GLU A 76 -3.47 18.42 -16.81
C GLU A 76 -1.99 18.14 -17.06
N THR A 77 -1.13 18.29 -16.04
CA THR A 77 0.30 17.98 -16.12
C THR A 77 0.55 16.46 -16.15
N PHE A 78 -0.35 15.65 -15.55
CA PHE A 78 -0.21 14.19 -15.49
C PHE A 78 -0.82 13.47 -16.69
N ASN A 79 -1.82 14.05 -17.34
CA ASN A 79 -2.47 13.44 -18.50
C ASN A 79 -1.62 13.50 -19.79
N ASN A 80 -0.53 14.27 -19.80
CA ASN A 80 0.28 14.54 -21.00
C ASN A 80 1.68 13.89 -20.96
N THR A 81 1.91 12.91 -20.08
CA THR A 81 3.18 12.17 -20.03
C THR A 81 3.02 10.71 -20.46
N ASP A 82 3.89 10.25 -21.35
CA ASP A 82 4.01 8.84 -21.74
C ASP A 82 4.84 8.03 -20.72
N GLU A 83 5.35 8.68 -19.67
CA GLU A 83 6.20 8.05 -18.65
C GLU A 83 5.38 7.23 -17.65
N HIS A 84 5.92 6.06 -17.26
CA HIS A 84 5.32 5.25 -16.20
C HIS A 84 5.50 5.96 -14.84
N THR A 85 4.44 6.65 -14.42
CA THR A 85 4.46 7.59 -13.29
C THR A 85 3.66 7.04 -12.11
N ILE A 86 4.21 7.17 -10.89
CA ILE A 86 3.45 7.00 -9.66
C ILE A 86 3.20 8.37 -9.01
N LEU A 87 1.94 8.65 -8.70
CA LEU A 87 1.52 9.84 -7.97
C LEU A 87 1.20 9.45 -6.53
N ILE A 88 1.85 10.12 -5.58
CA ILE A 88 1.64 9.94 -4.14
C ILE A 88 1.00 11.20 -3.57
N LEU A 89 -0.06 11.01 -2.78
CA LEU A 89 -0.78 12.06 -2.08
C LEU A 89 -0.69 11.82 -0.57
N ASP A 90 0.29 12.41 0.11
CA ASP A 90 0.55 12.22 1.55
C ASP A 90 0.03 13.41 2.38
N ASP A 91 -0.94 13.16 3.25
CA ASP A 91 -1.64 14.13 4.12
C ASP A 91 -2.24 15.38 3.42
N ILE A 92 -2.08 15.51 2.11
CA ILE A 92 -2.46 16.69 1.35
C ILE A 92 -3.95 16.72 1.03
N LEU A 93 -4.60 15.56 1.01
CA LEU A 93 -6.02 15.44 0.71
C LEU A 93 -6.89 16.17 1.74
N HIS A 94 -6.44 16.27 2.99
CA HIS A 94 -7.07 17.07 4.04
C HIS A 94 -7.05 18.58 3.78
N SER A 95 -6.09 19.06 2.99
CA SER A 95 -5.89 20.50 2.73
C SER A 95 -6.80 21.04 1.61
N LEU A 96 -7.57 20.16 0.96
CA LEU A 96 -8.54 20.53 -0.07
C LEU A 96 -9.66 21.38 0.52
N LYS A 97 -9.64 22.68 0.19
CA LYS A 97 -10.68 23.64 0.58
C LYS A 97 -11.99 23.48 -0.22
N ASP A 98 -11.93 22.85 -1.40
CA ASP A 98 -13.11 22.54 -2.18
C ASP A 98 -13.81 21.32 -1.57
N ARG A 99 -14.84 21.60 -0.77
CA ARG A 99 -15.59 20.61 0.03
C ARG A 99 -16.19 19.50 -0.82
N THR A 100 -16.39 19.69 -2.13
CA THR A 100 -17.11 18.73 -2.98
C THR A 100 -16.19 17.60 -3.47
N THR A 101 -15.05 17.95 -4.06
CA THR A 101 -14.04 17.00 -4.57
C THR A 101 -13.17 16.48 -3.43
N GLY A 102 -12.84 17.36 -2.48
CA GLY A 102 -12.12 17.03 -1.25
C GLY A 102 -12.88 15.99 -0.44
N ASP A 103 -14.16 16.17 -0.15
CA ASP A 103 -14.92 15.19 0.65
C ASP A 103 -15.11 13.86 -0.07
N ALA A 104 -15.31 13.86 -1.39
CA ALA A 104 -15.49 12.62 -2.15
C ALA A 104 -14.21 11.77 -2.13
N LEU A 105 -13.06 12.38 -2.48
CA LEU A 105 -11.77 11.71 -2.44
C LEU A 105 -11.36 11.37 -1.00
N THR A 106 -11.59 12.27 -0.03
CA THR A 106 -11.30 12.03 1.40
C THR A 106 -12.10 10.85 1.92
N LYS A 107 -13.40 10.74 1.61
CA LYS A 107 -14.22 9.58 1.99
C LYS A 107 -13.82 8.29 1.25
N LEU A 108 -13.30 8.40 0.03
CA LEU A 108 -12.76 7.26 -0.73
C LEU A 108 -11.44 6.74 -0.14
N PHE A 109 -10.58 7.62 0.38
CA PHE A 109 -9.20 7.30 0.79
C PHE A 109 -8.95 7.29 2.31
N MET A 110 -9.84 7.84 3.13
CA MET A 110 -9.77 7.80 4.60
C MET A 110 -10.75 6.78 5.13
N ARG A 111 -10.31 5.53 5.17
CA ARG A 111 -11.12 4.47 5.78
C ARG A 111 -10.81 4.43 7.28
N ASP A 112 -11.84 4.67 8.09
CA ASP A 112 -11.83 4.31 9.51
C ASP A 112 -11.50 2.81 9.62
N MET A 113 -10.73 2.43 10.65
CA MET A 113 -10.47 1.04 11.01
C MET A 113 -11.76 0.21 11.00
N ASN A 114 -12.87 0.75 11.49
CA ASN A 114 -14.18 0.06 11.45
C ASN A 114 -14.61 -0.31 10.01
N GLN A 115 -14.33 0.54 9.03
CA GLN A 115 -14.62 0.26 7.62
C GLN A 115 -13.66 -0.78 7.04
N ILE A 116 -12.37 -0.73 7.42
CA ILE A 116 -11.37 -1.74 7.02
C ILE A 116 -11.77 -3.12 7.55
N MET A 117 -12.15 -3.23 8.82
CA MET A 117 -12.58 -4.49 9.43
C MET A 117 -13.84 -5.05 8.74
N ARG A 118 -14.79 -4.18 8.38
CA ARG A 118 -16.00 -4.58 7.64
C ARG A 118 -15.67 -5.08 6.25
N LEU A 119 -14.86 -4.35 5.49
CA LEU A 119 -14.41 -4.77 4.17
C LEU A 119 -13.67 -6.11 4.24
N GLY A 120 -12.71 -6.24 5.15
CA GLY A 120 -11.95 -7.47 5.32
C GLY A 120 -12.83 -8.68 5.65
N SER A 121 -13.85 -8.47 6.48
CA SER A 121 -14.84 -9.52 6.79
C SER A 121 -15.71 -9.91 5.58
N GLN A 122 -15.99 -8.96 4.69
CA GLN A 122 -16.70 -9.23 3.42
C GLN A 122 -15.82 -9.93 2.39
N LEU A 123 -14.50 -9.65 2.39
CA LEU A 123 -13.53 -10.31 1.52
C LEU A 123 -13.24 -11.76 1.95
N MET A 124 -13.33 -12.04 3.25
CA MET A 124 -13.04 -13.37 3.82
C MET A 124 -14.21 -13.93 4.65
N PRO A 125 -15.40 -14.11 4.05
CA PRO A 125 -16.56 -14.58 4.78
C PRO A 125 -16.39 -16.06 5.17
N GLY A 126 -16.52 -16.37 6.47
CA GLY A 126 -16.47 -17.75 6.96
C GLY A 126 -15.07 -18.38 7.02
N VAL A 127 -14.01 -17.63 6.69
CA VAL A 127 -12.62 -18.10 6.77
C VAL A 127 -12.10 -17.98 8.21
N LYS A 128 -11.39 -19.01 8.69
CA LYS A 128 -10.65 -18.98 9.96
C LYS A 128 -9.16 -19.17 9.73
N PRO A 129 -8.29 -18.33 10.32
CA PRO A 129 -8.62 -17.24 11.22
C PRO A 129 -9.32 -16.09 10.50
N SER A 130 -10.19 -15.39 11.22
CA SER A 130 -10.95 -14.27 10.67
C SER A 130 -10.00 -13.13 10.27
N PHE A 131 -10.46 -12.27 9.35
CA PHE A 131 -9.72 -11.06 8.98
C PHE A 131 -9.26 -10.25 10.19
N THR A 132 -10.11 -10.15 11.22
CA THR A 132 -9.80 -9.41 12.46
C THR A 132 -8.63 -10.01 13.22
N GLU A 133 -8.54 -11.33 13.29
CA GLU A 133 -7.42 -12.01 13.95
C GLU A 133 -6.14 -11.84 13.14
N ILE A 134 -6.22 -12.02 11.81
CA ILE A 134 -5.09 -11.83 10.91
C ILE A 134 -4.54 -10.40 11.01
N TYR A 135 -5.42 -9.39 10.98
CA TYR A 135 -5.03 -8.00 11.12
C TYR A 135 -4.30 -7.73 12.45
N LYS A 136 -4.82 -8.24 13.56
CA LYS A 136 -4.18 -8.08 14.88
C LYS A 136 -2.81 -8.73 14.95
N TRP A 137 -2.64 -9.91 14.35
CA TRP A 137 -1.34 -10.56 14.28
C TRP A 137 -0.38 -9.83 13.38
N ALA A 138 -0.86 -9.35 12.23
CA ALA A 138 -0.02 -8.64 11.26
C ALA A 138 0.42 -7.25 11.72
N THR A 139 -0.30 -6.67 12.68
CA THR A 139 -0.04 -5.33 13.22
C THR A 139 0.42 -5.36 14.69
N SER A 140 0.89 -6.51 15.18
CA SER A 140 1.31 -6.65 16.59
C SER A 140 2.66 -5.99 16.88
N GLU A 141 3.52 -5.84 15.87
CA GLU A 141 4.84 -5.26 16.00
C GLU A 141 4.86 -3.79 15.52
N PRO A 142 5.74 -2.93 16.07
CA PRO A 142 5.92 -1.59 15.56
C PRO A 142 6.31 -1.59 14.07
N TYR A 143 5.68 -0.71 13.29
CA TYR A 143 5.92 -0.55 11.84
C TYR A 143 5.53 -1.74 10.96
N SER A 144 4.87 -2.77 11.51
CA SER A 144 4.33 -3.87 10.70
C SER A 144 3.01 -3.47 10.03
N TYR A 145 2.63 -4.20 8.97
CA TYR A 145 1.50 -3.86 8.12
C TYR A 145 0.84 -5.11 7.54
N LEU A 146 -0.40 -4.95 7.08
CA LEU A 146 -1.13 -5.97 6.33
C LEU A 146 -1.51 -5.38 4.96
N LEU A 147 -1.04 -6.00 3.89
CA LEU A 147 -1.47 -5.70 2.53
C LEU A 147 -2.74 -6.51 2.20
N ILE A 148 -3.74 -5.82 1.65
CA ILE A 148 -4.91 -6.42 1.01
C ILE A 148 -4.73 -6.25 -0.51
N ASP A 149 -4.44 -7.34 -1.20
CA ASP A 149 -4.18 -7.40 -2.63
C ASP A 149 -5.49 -7.67 -3.39
N LEU A 150 -6.03 -6.62 -4.02
CA LEU A 150 -7.30 -6.66 -4.76
C LEU A 150 -7.10 -6.48 -6.27
N HIS A 151 -5.88 -6.69 -6.77
CA HIS A 151 -5.61 -6.53 -8.19
C HIS A 151 -6.30 -7.66 -9.00
N PRO A 152 -6.91 -7.40 -10.18
CA PRO A 152 -7.67 -8.42 -10.92
C PRO A 152 -6.84 -9.62 -11.39
N SER A 153 -5.52 -9.46 -11.53
CA SER A 153 -4.60 -10.57 -11.85
C SER A 153 -4.20 -11.41 -10.63
N THR A 154 -4.52 -10.94 -9.42
CA THR A 154 -4.23 -11.64 -8.18
C THR A 154 -5.22 -12.80 -8.01
N PRO A 155 -4.74 -14.05 -7.83
CA PRO A 155 -5.61 -15.19 -7.57
C PRO A 155 -6.53 -14.94 -6.36
N ALA A 156 -7.81 -15.32 -6.46
CA ALA A 156 -8.82 -15.04 -5.43
C ALA A 156 -8.53 -15.72 -4.08
N ASP A 157 -7.67 -16.73 -4.08
CA ASP A 157 -7.14 -17.42 -2.92
C ASP A 157 -5.96 -16.68 -2.25
N ILE A 158 -5.46 -15.55 -2.79
CA ILE A 158 -4.29 -14.84 -2.27
C ILE A 158 -4.64 -13.36 -2.06
N VAL A 159 -5.39 -13.06 -1.01
CA VAL A 159 -5.91 -11.69 -0.79
C VAL A 159 -5.09 -10.91 0.24
N LEU A 160 -4.44 -11.59 1.18
CA LEU A 160 -3.73 -10.92 2.27
C LEU A 160 -2.25 -11.29 2.31
N ARG A 161 -1.39 -10.27 2.49
CA ARG A 161 0.07 -10.44 2.54
C ARG A 161 0.68 -9.64 3.68
N GLN A 162 1.70 -10.21 4.32
CA GLN A 162 2.66 -9.48 5.16
C GLN A 162 4.04 -9.59 4.56
N ASN A 163 4.97 -8.76 5.02
CA ASN A 163 6.39 -8.89 4.72
C ASN A 163 6.66 -8.86 3.20
N ILE A 164 6.12 -7.84 2.52
CA ILE A 164 6.24 -7.68 1.06
C ILE A 164 7.53 -6.95 0.65
N LEU A 165 8.22 -6.28 1.58
CA LEU A 165 9.45 -5.54 1.27
C LEU A 165 10.60 -6.52 1.01
N PRO A 166 11.58 -6.16 0.17
CA PRO A 166 12.64 -7.08 -0.23
C PRO A 166 13.52 -7.54 0.92
N ASP A 167 13.70 -6.71 1.94
CA ASP A 167 14.54 -6.99 3.11
C ASP A 167 13.83 -7.84 4.18
N GLU A 168 12.54 -8.12 4.00
CA GLU A 168 11.77 -8.98 4.89
C GLU A 168 11.89 -10.46 4.46
N ILE A 169 12.07 -11.34 5.45
CA ILE A 169 12.59 -12.70 5.22
C ILE A 169 11.54 -13.62 4.58
N GLU A 170 10.29 -13.58 5.05
CA GLU A 170 9.22 -14.46 4.56
C GLU A 170 7.91 -13.69 4.38
N THR A 171 7.45 -13.59 3.13
CA THR A 171 6.11 -13.08 2.81
C THR A 171 5.06 -14.06 3.34
N VAL A 172 4.25 -13.61 4.30
CA VAL A 172 3.16 -14.43 4.85
C VAL A 172 1.90 -14.17 4.03
N ILE A 173 1.32 -15.23 3.46
CA ILE A 173 0.09 -15.15 2.65
C ILE A 173 -1.06 -15.78 3.42
N TYR A 174 -2.18 -15.05 3.51
CA TYR A 174 -3.45 -15.62 3.99
C TYR A 174 -4.44 -15.73 2.84
N GLY A 175 -4.91 -16.95 2.65
CA GLY A 175 -5.74 -17.34 1.53
C GLY A 175 -6.91 -18.23 1.94
N ALA A 176 -7.97 -18.22 1.13
CA ALA A 176 -9.14 -19.08 1.37
C ALA A 176 -8.77 -20.58 1.37
N GLU A 177 -7.75 -21.00 0.61
CA GLU A 177 -7.25 -22.39 0.59
C GLU A 177 -5.90 -22.60 1.32
N SER A 178 -5.04 -21.58 1.40
CA SER A 178 -3.67 -21.71 1.94
C SER A 178 -3.59 -21.97 3.45
N LEU A 179 -4.71 -21.89 4.18
CA LEU A 179 -4.79 -22.25 5.60
C LEU A 179 -4.92 -23.76 5.85
N THR A 180 -5.01 -24.58 4.79
CA THR A 180 -5.00 -26.04 4.89
C THR A 180 -3.61 -26.66 4.65
N ALA A 181 -2.68 -25.96 4.00
CA ALA A 181 -1.40 -26.54 3.58
C ALA A 181 -0.24 -26.33 4.56
N SER A 182 -0.26 -25.32 5.44
CA SER A 182 0.83 -25.06 6.40
C SER A 182 0.71 -25.78 7.75
N ARG A 183 -0.33 -26.60 7.94
CA ARG A 183 -0.50 -27.46 9.15
C ARG A 183 0.14 -28.84 9.04
N SER A 184 0.86 -29.12 7.94
CA SER A 184 1.54 -30.40 7.72
C SER A 184 3.05 -30.20 7.49
N ALA A 185 3.71 -29.45 8.35
CA ALA A 185 5.16 -29.52 8.51
C ALA A 185 5.51 -29.35 9.99
N LYS A 186 5.52 -30.49 10.69
CA LYS A 186 6.09 -30.84 12.00
C LYS A 186 6.31 -29.75 13.04
#